data_AF-A0A9C9G4Z8-F1
#
_entry.id   AF-A0A9C9G4Z8-F1
#
_cell.length_a   1.000
_cell.length_b   1.000
_cell.length_c   1.000
_cell.angle_alpha   90.00
_cell.angle_beta   90.00
_cell.angle_gamma   90.00
#
_symmetry.space_group_name_H-M   'P 1'
#
loop_
_entity.id
_entity.type
_entity.pdbx_description
1 polymer ?
#
loop_
_entity_poly.entity_id
_entity_poly.type
_entity_poly.pdbx_seq_one_letter_code
_entity_poly.pdbx_strand_id
1 'polypeptide(L)'
;MQPVQAERYRLEDKSAELVKFKDTLSIQGVKLGDLLERVDKVEAWRSRLDQKQVALRQENEQMKEDRKRVNLNEISSEDLQKKGNLSGRWLRNEHELDEFKQDVVRFNQYLKAYNELAQELMPLIQNRNPEDVKALLSTMQQLSASLDDALQRKDMQAAEQLVSQSGLGKEFGYTR
;
A
#
# COMPACT_ATOMS: atom_id res chain seq x y z
N MET A 1 8.39 55.48 17.89
CA MET A 1 8.61 54.35 16.97
C MET A 1 8.73 53.07 17.77
N GLN A 2 7.68 52.25 17.82
CA GLN A 2 7.80 50.80 18.10
C GLN A 2 6.58 50.07 17.49
N PRO A 3 6.73 49.47 16.29
CA PRO A 3 5.86 48.40 15.81
C PRO A 3 6.50 47.00 15.93
N VAL A 4 7.50 46.83 16.80
CA VAL A 4 8.38 45.64 16.80
C VAL A 4 7.72 44.38 17.37
N GLN A 5 6.79 44.50 18.31
CA GLN A 5 6.17 43.32 18.94
C GLN A 5 5.07 42.70 18.08
N ALA A 6 4.16 43.52 17.55
CA ALA A 6 3.07 43.02 16.69
C ALA A 6 3.58 42.36 15.40
N GLU A 7 4.66 42.89 14.81
CA GLU A 7 5.32 42.27 13.65
C GLU A 7 6.01 40.94 13.99
N ARG A 8 6.63 40.83 15.18
CA ARG A 8 7.23 39.56 15.64
C ARG A 8 6.20 38.48 15.89
N TYR A 9 5.09 38.79 16.58
CA TYR A 9 3.99 37.85 16.79
C TYR A 9 3.40 37.38 15.45
N ARG A 10 3.21 38.29 14.49
CA ARG A 10 2.73 37.93 13.14
C ARG A 10 3.68 37.01 12.37
N LEU A 11 4.98 37.23 12.51
CA LEU A 11 6.02 36.40 11.85
C LEU A 11 6.12 35.02 12.50
N GLU A 12 6.00 34.94 13.83
CA GLU A 12 5.97 33.68 14.57
C GLU A 12 4.76 32.82 14.19
N ASP A 13 3.55 33.41 14.15
CA ASP A 13 2.32 32.70 13.75
C ASP A 13 2.40 32.17 12.31
N LYS A 14 2.88 33.00 11.37
CA LYS A 14 3.06 32.60 9.96
C LYS A 14 4.09 31.49 9.79
N SER A 15 5.17 31.54 10.56
CA SER A 15 6.18 30.49 10.55
C SER A 15 5.61 29.16 11.04
N ALA A 16 4.73 29.19 12.04
CA ALA A 16 4.07 28.00 12.58
C ALA A 16 3.08 27.40 11.56
N GLU A 17 2.34 28.21 10.83
CA GLU A 17 1.44 27.75 9.76
C GLU A 17 2.18 27.09 8.61
N LEU A 18 3.30 27.69 8.15
CA LEU A 18 4.14 27.13 7.10
C LEU A 18 4.79 25.80 7.52
N VAL A 19 5.29 25.72 8.76
CA VAL A 19 5.84 24.48 9.32
C VAL A 19 4.77 23.40 9.39
N LYS A 20 3.58 23.72 9.91
CA LYS A 20 2.45 22.77 9.99
C LYS A 20 2.00 22.29 8.62
N PHE A 21 1.94 23.17 7.63
CA PHE A 21 1.62 22.82 6.25
C PHE A 21 2.68 21.87 5.68
N LYS A 22 3.97 22.19 5.84
CA LYS A 22 5.08 21.35 5.39
C LYS A 22 5.04 19.97 6.05
N ASP A 23 4.81 19.88 7.35
CA ASP A 23 4.67 18.60 8.05
C ASP A 23 3.48 17.79 7.55
N THR A 24 2.35 18.45 7.26
CA THR A 24 1.18 17.81 6.65
C THR A 24 1.53 17.21 5.29
N LEU A 25 2.22 17.96 4.42
CA LEU A 25 2.69 17.44 3.14
C LEU A 25 3.64 16.25 3.30
N SER A 26 4.60 16.33 4.21
CA SER A 26 5.53 15.22 4.45
C SER A 26 4.81 13.96 4.93
N ILE A 27 3.92 14.08 5.92
CA ILE A 27 3.16 12.94 6.48
C ILE A 27 2.29 12.31 5.41
N GLN A 28 1.51 13.12 4.69
CA GLN A 28 0.61 12.61 3.66
C GLN A 28 1.38 12.05 2.45
N GLY A 29 2.53 12.65 2.12
CA GLY A 29 3.43 12.13 1.08
C GLY A 29 4.00 10.76 1.42
N VAL A 30 4.45 10.55 2.67
CA VAL A 30 4.90 9.22 3.13
C VAL A 30 3.78 8.19 3.03
N LYS A 31 2.56 8.54 3.46
CA LYS A 31 1.40 7.65 3.40
C LYS A 31 1.00 7.30 1.96
N LEU A 32 1.00 8.27 1.04
CA LEU A 32 0.75 8.03 -0.38
C LEU A 32 1.83 7.14 -1.01
N GLY A 33 3.10 7.34 -0.64
CA GLY A 33 4.20 6.48 -1.05
C GLY A 33 4.00 5.03 -0.58
N ASP A 34 3.65 4.83 0.69
CA ASP A 34 3.36 3.50 1.25
C ASP A 34 2.14 2.86 0.56
N LEU A 35 1.09 3.63 0.26
CA LEU A 35 -0.07 3.13 -0.46
C LEU A 35 0.29 2.61 -1.86
N LEU A 36 1.11 3.37 -2.61
CA LEU A 36 1.58 2.98 -3.94
C LEU A 36 2.49 1.74 -3.88
N GLU A 37 3.39 1.64 -2.90
CA GLU A 37 4.21 0.42 -2.76
C GLU A 37 3.34 -0.80 -2.40
N ARG A 38 2.28 -0.58 -1.60
CA ARG A 38 1.38 -1.65 -1.19
C ARG A 38 0.51 -2.17 -2.33
N VAL A 39 0.05 -1.33 -3.26
CA VAL A 39 -0.83 -1.77 -4.35
C VAL A 39 -0.14 -2.82 -5.23
N ASP A 40 1.12 -2.57 -5.60
CA ASP A 40 1.92 -3.50 -6.40
C ASP A 40 2.09 -4.84 -5.68
N LYS A 41 2.33 -4.80 -4.37
CA LYS A 41 2.45 -6.00 -3.53
C LYS A 41 1.12 -6.76 -3.40
N VAL A 42 -0.01 -6.06 -3.27
CA VAL A 42 -1.35 -6.69 -3.22
C VAL A 42 -1.62 -7.41 -4.53
N GLU A 43 -1.39 -6.77 -5.67
CA GLU A 43 -1.64 -7.36 -6.99
C GLU A 43 -0.75 -8.58 -7.25
N ALA A 44 0.55 -8.46 -6.98
CA ALA A 44 1.49 -9.56 -7.14
C ALA A 44 1.16 -10.75 -6.23
N TRP A 45 0.80 -10.49 -4.97
CA TRP A 45 0.44 -11.56 -4.02
C TRP A 45 -0.88 -12.22 -4.38
N ARG A 46 -1.89 -11.44 -4.79
CA ARG A 46 -3.16 -11.98 -5.28
C ARG A 46 -2.96 -12.92 -6.47
N SER A 47 -2.18 -12.51 -7.47
CA SER A 47 -1.84 -13.34 -8.63
C SER A 47 -1.17 -14.66 -8.23
N ARG A 48 -0.24 -14.63 -7.26
CA ARG A 48 0.39 -15.84 -6.72
C ARG A 48 -0.61 -16.75 -6.00
N LEU A 49 -1.52 -16.20 -5.21
CA LEU A 49 -2.57 -16.98 -4.53
C LEU A 49 -3.52 -17.62 -5.53
N ASP A 50 -3.93 -16.90 -6.57
CA ASP A 50 -4.80 -17.43 -7.62
C ASP A 50 -4.12 -18.61 -8.35
N GLN A 51 -2.83 -18.48 -8.68
CA GLN A 51 -2.04 -19.57 -9.28
C GLN A 51 -1.94 -20.79 -8.35
N LYS A 52 -1.62 -20.59 -7.07
CA LYS A 52 -1.57 -21.68 -6.07
C LYS A 52 -2.93 -22.36 -5.92
N GLN A 53 -4.02 -21.59 -5.90
CA GLN A 53 -5.37 -22.12 -5.79
C GLN A 53 -5.72 -23.01 -6.98
N VAL A 54 -5.36 -22.61 -8.20
CA VAL A 54 -5.57 -23.41 -9.41
C VAL A 54 -4.77 -24.72 -9.35
N ALA A 55 -3.49 -24.67 -8.95
CA ALA A 55 -2.65 -25.86 -8.81
C ALA A 55 -3.23 -26.86 -7.79
N LEU A 56 -3.58 -26.38 -6.58
CA LEU A 56 -4.20 -27.21 -5.55
C LEU A 56 -5.55 -27.79 -5.98
N ARG A 57 -6.34 -27.06 -6.77
CA ARG A 57 -7.60 -27.58 -7.33
C ARG A 57 -7.35 -28.71 -8.33
N GLN A 58 -6.41 -28.53 -9.25
CA GLN A 58 -6.05 -29.56 -10.24
C GLN A 58 -5.55 -30.83 -9.54
N GLU A 59 -4.70 -30.68 -8.54
CA GLU A 59 -4.18 -31.83 -7.79
C GLU A 59 -5.28 -32.57 -7.02
N ASN A 60 -6.18 -31.83 -6.37
CA ASN A 60 -7.34 -32.41 -5.69
C ASN A 60 -8.30 -33.13 -6.64
N GLU A 61 -8.57 -32.60 -7.83
CA GLU A 61 -9.40 -33.29 -8.83
C GLU A 61 -8.72 -34.58 -9.30
N GLN A 62 -7.41 -34.56 -9.57
CA GLN A 62 -6.68 -35.76 -9.95
C GLN A 62 -6.69 -36.82 -8.82
N MET A 63 -6.66 -36.41 -7.55
CA MET A 63 -6.83 -37.33 -6.43
C MET A 63 -8.26 -37.90 -6.34
N LYS A 64 -9.30 -37.10 -6.64
CA LYS A 64 -10.68 -37.59 -6.72
C LYS A 64 -10.85 -38.60 -7.86
N GLU A 65 -10.25 -38.34 -9.01
CA GLU A 65 -10.24 -39.28 -10.14
C GLU A 65 -9.53 -40.58 -9.77
N ASP A 66 -8.33 -40.51 -9.19
CA ASP A 66 -7.61 -41.68 -8.71
C ASP A 66 -8.46 -42.52 -7.71
N ARG A 67 -9.20 -41.87 -6.80
CA ARG A 67 -10.14 -42.57 -5.89
C ARG A 67 -11.33 -43.19 -6.62
N LYS A 68 -11.89 -42.53 -7.64
CA LYS A 68 -12.96 -43.10 -8.48
C LYS A 68 -12.49 -44.36 -9.21
N ARG A 69 -11.26 -44.33 -9.74
CA ARG A 69 -10.67 -45.49 -10.44
C ARG A 69 -10.48 -46.69 -9.52
N VAL A 70 -10.14 -46.46 -8.25
CA VAL A 70 -10.16 -47.54 -7.22
C VAL A 70 -11.57 -48.09 -7.04
N ASN A 71 -12.58 -47.23 -6.88
CA ASN A 71 -13.97 -47.67 -6.68
C ASN A 71 -14.53 -48.44 -7.89
N LEU A 72 -14.01 -48.17 -9.09
CA LEU A 72 -14.35 -48.87 -10.33
C LEU A 72 -13.50 -50.14 -10.56
N ASN A 73 -12.63 -50.51 -9.61
CA ASN A 73 -11.66 -51.61 -9.71
C ASN A 73 -10.69 -51.50 -10.90
N GLU A 74 -10.48 -50.29 -11.44
CA GLU A 74 -9.53 -50.04 -12.53
C GLU A 74 -8.08 -49.99 -12.03
N ILE A 75 -7.89 -49.65 -10.76
CA ILE A 75 -6.62 -49.73 -10.02
C ILE A 75 -6.88 -50.30 -8.63
N SER A 76 -5.91 -50.99 -8.05
CA SER A 76 -6.06 -51.51 -6.69
C SER A 76 -5.87 -50.38 -5.65
N SER A 77 -6.48 -50.55 -4.47
CA SER A 77 -6.24 -49.64 -3.33
C SER A 77 -4.77 -49.62 -2.91
N GLU A 78 -4.09 -50.76 -3.04
CA GLU A 78 -2.67 -50.91 -2.71
C GLU A 78 -1.77 -50.14 -3.68
N ASP A 79 -2.11 -50.14 -4.97
CA ASP A 79 -1.40 -49.35 -5.99
C ASP A 79 -1.63 -47.85 -5.81
N LEU A 80 -2.83 -47.43 -5.42
CA LEU A 80 -3.10 -46.04 -5.08
C LEU A 80 -2.29 -45.61 -3.84
N GLN A 81 -2.21 -46.46 -2.83
CA GLN A 81 -1.46 -46.19 -1.60
C GLN A 81 0.05 -46.13 -1.87
N LYS A 82 0.58 -47.05 -2.69
CA LYS A 82 1.96 -47.00 -3.18
C LYS A 82 2.22 -45.73 -3.99
N LYS A 83 1.33 -45.38 -4.92
CA LYS A 83 1.41 -44.14 -5.71
C LYS A 83 1.44 -42.90 -4.81
N GLY A 84 0.58 -42.82 -3.79
CA GLY A 84 0.52 -41.71 -2.84
C GLY A 84 1.76 -41.60 -1.94
N ASN A 85 2.23 -42.73 -1.40
CA ASN A 85 3.35 -42.77 -0.45
C ASN A 85 4.73 -42.68 -1.13
N LEU A 86 4.97 -43.42 -2.23
CA LEU A 86 6.27 -43.41 -2.94
C LEU A 86 6.56 -42.08 -3.61
N SER A 87 5.52 -41.41 -4.13
CA SER A 87 5.69 -40.09 -4.74
C SER A 87 5.72 -38.95 -3.71
N GLY A 88 5.43 -39.23 -2.44
CA GLY A 88 5.27 -38.22 -1.39
C GLY A 88 4.10 -37.26 -1.63
N ARG A 89 3.23 -37.56 -2.60
CA ARG A 89 2.18 -36.65 -3.09
C ARG A 89 1.17 -36.25 -2.02
N TRP A 90 0.77 -37.16 -1.15
CA TRP A 90 -0.20 -36.83 -0.08
C TRP A 90 0.38 -35.89 0.96
N LEU A 91 1.59 -36.18 1.45
CA LEU A 91 2.28 -35.33 2.42
C LEU A 91 2.59 -33.95 1.83
N ARG A 92 3.00 -33.90 0.55
CA ARG A 92 3.24 -32.65 -0.16
C ARG A 92 1.96 -31.82 -0.29
N ASN A 93 0.86 -32.41 -0.74
CA ASN A 93 -0.40 -31.68 -0.92
C ASN A 93 -1.00 -31.19 0.43
N GLU A 94 -0.90 -31.98 1.51
CA GLU A 94 -1.29 -31.51 2.85
C GLU A 94 -0.45 -30.31 3.30
N HIS A 95 0.87 -30.39 3.12
CA HIS A 95 1.78 -29.30 3.45
C HIS A 95 1.50 -28.04 2.62
N GLU A 96 1.35 -28.18 1.30
CA GLU A 96 1.04 -27.07 0.40
C GLU A 96 -0.31 -26.42 0.70
N LEU A 97 -1.30 -27.21 1.11
CA LEU A 97 -2.61 -26.70 1.54
C LEU A 97 -2.49 -25.87 2.82
N ASP A 98 -1.68 -26.31 3.78
CA ASP A 98 -1.48 -25.58 5.03
C ASP A 98 -0.65 -24.31 4.82
N GLU A 99 0.39 -24.35 4.00
CA GLU A 99 1.11 -23.15 3.55
C GLU A 99 0.19 -22.17 2.83
N PHE A 100 -0.66 -22.67 1.92
CA PHE A 100 -1.62 -21.83 1.21
C PHE A 100 -2.61 -21.14 2.16
N LYS A 101 -3.15 -21.86 3.17
CA LYS A 101 -4.02 -21.26 4.18
C LYS A 101 -3.31 -20.17 4.96
N GLN A 102 -2.05 -20.39 5.37
CA GLN A 102 -1.26 -19.38 6.06
C GLN A 102 -1.01 -18.16 5.18
N ASP A 103 -0.67 -18.36 3.91
CA ASP A 103 -0.47 -17.28 2.94
C ASP A 103 -1.76 -16.46 2.75
N VAL A 104 -2.93 -17.10 2.67
CA VAL A 104 -4.23 -16.41 2.59
C VAL A 104 -4.48 -15.57 3.84
N VAL A 105 -4.20 -16.08 5.04
CA VAL A 105 -4.36 -15.31 6.28
C VAL A 105 -3.46 -14.07 6.29
N ARG A 106 -2.18 -14.24 5.93
CA ARG A 106 -1.22 -13.13 5.87
C ARG A 106 -1.62 -12.10 4.80
N PHE A 107 -2.06 -12.57 3.64
CA PHE A 107 -2.57 -11.71 2.57
C PHE A 107 -3.78 -10.90 3.03
N ASN A 108 -4.74 -11.53 3.71
CA ASN A 108 -5.94 -10.82 4.20
C ASN A 108 -5.59 -9.75 5.25
N GLN A 109 -4.63 -10.02 6.13
CA GLN A 109 -4.12 -9.03 7.08
C GLN A 109 -3.45 -7.86 6.36
N TYR A 110 -2.64 -8.16 5.35
CA TYR A 110 -1.97 -7.14 4.54
C TYR A 110 -2.97 -6.29 3.74
N LEU A 111 -3.96 -6.94 3.12
CA LEU A 111 -5.03 -6.30 2.37
C LEU A 111 -5.88 -5.40 3.27
N LYS A 112 -6.16 -5.82 4.50
CA LYS A 112 -6.84 -4.99 5.49
C LYS A 112 -6.06 -3.71 5.78
N ALA A 113 -4.77 -3.81 6.06
CA ALA A 113 -3.93 -2.63 6.31
C ALA A 113 -3.84 -1.70 5.09
N TYR A 114 -3.78 -2.27 3.88
CA TYR A 114 -3.86 -1.50 2.63
C TYR A 114 -5.20 -0.74 2.51
N ASN A 115 -6.33 -1.42 2.76
CA ASN A 115 -7.66 -0.81 2.67
C ASN A 115 -7.87 0.28 3.72
N GLU A 116 -7.35 0.10 4.94
CA GLU A 116 -7.39 1.11 6.00
C GLU A 116 -6.63 2.38 5.58
N LEU A 117 -5.42 2.22 5.01
CA LEU A 117 -4.63 3.33 4.48
C LEU A 117 -5.31 4.00 3.28
N ALA A 118 -5.89 3.23 2.36
CA ALA A 118 -6.63 3.74 1.21
C ALA A 118 -7.85 4.56 1.65
N GLN A 119 -8.57 4.10 2.69
CA GLN A 119 -9.71 4.81 3.26
C GLN A 119 -9.28 6.11 3.94
N GLU A 120 -8.17 6.11 4.67
CA GLU A 120 -7.60 7.32 5.26
C GLU A 120 -7.25 8.36 4.19
N LEU A 121 -6.65 7.92 3.09
CA LEU A 121 -6.21 8.78 1.99
C LEU A 121 -7.31 9.07 0.97
N MET A 122 -8.53 8.55 1.17
CA MET A 122 -9.64 8.68 0.24
C MET A 122 -9.90 10.12 -0.22
N PRO A 123 -9.87 11.15 0.65
CA PRO A 123 -10.04 12.55 0.20
C PRO A 123 -9.00 12.99 -0.83
N LEU A 124 -7.79 12.43 -0.78
CA LEU A 124 -6.69 12.74 -1.68
C LEU A 124 -6.73 11.91 -2.96
N ILE A 125 -7.27 10.69 -2.95
CA ILE A 125 -7.17 9.77 -4.09
C ILE A 125 -8.48 9.54 -4.84
N GLN A 126 -9.65 9.84 -4.25
CA GLN A 126 -10.97 9.46 -4.80
C GLN A 126 -11.26 9.95 -6.23
N ASN A 127 -10.67 11.09 -6.63
CA ASN A 127 -10.86 11.69 -7.95
C ASN A 127 -9.58 11.66 -8.80
N ARG A 128 -8.61 10.81 -8.44
CA ARG A 128 -7.29 10.74 -9.07
C ARG A 128 -7.05 9.35 -9.63
N ASN A 129 -6.52 9.29 -10.85
CA ASN A 129 -6.01 8.03 -11.37
C ASN A 129 -4.61 7.75 -10.76
N PRO A 130 -4.04 6.53 -10.93
CA PRO A 130 -2.74 6.19 -10.35
C PRO A 130 -1.59 7.13 -10.77
N GLU A 131 -1.58 7.63 -12.01
CA GLU A 131 -0.56 8.57 -12.49
C GLU A 131 -0.72 9.95 -11.84
N ASP A 132 -1.96 10.41 -11.64
CA ASP A 132 -2.25 11.64 -10.91
C ASP A 132 -1.79 11.55 -9.45
N VAL A 133 -1.95 10.37 -8.82
CA VAL A 133 -1.48 10.13 -7.45
C VAL A 133 0.05 10.16 -7.38
N LYS A 134 0.75 9.56 -8.35
CA LYS A 134 2.21 9.64 -8.45
C LYS A 134 2.69 11.08 -8.68
N ALA A 135 2.02 11.83 -9.56
CA ALA A 135 2.32 13.23 -9.81
C ALA A 135 2.08 14.11 -8.57
N LEU A 136 0.99 13.86 -7.84
CA LEU A 136 0.71 14.50 -6.56
C LEU A 136 1.83 14.23 -5.55
N LEU A 137 2.23 12.97 -5.38
CA LEU A 137 3.33 12.59 -4.49
C LEU A 137 4.63 13.32 -4.83
N SER A 138 5.01 13.33 -6.11
CA SER A 138 6.19 14.05 -6.59
C SER A 138 6.12 15.56 -6.28
N THR A 139 4.97 16.18 -6.53
CA THR A 139 4.73 17.60 -6.25
C THR A 139 4.82 17.89 -4.74
N MET A 140 4.24 17.03 -3.91
CA MET A 140 4.30 17.17 -2.44
C MET A 140 5.73 17.07 -1.92
N GLN A 141 6.52 16.13 -2.44
CA GLN A 141 7.93 15.95 -2.06
C GLN A 141 8.78 17.16 -2.48
N GLN A 142 8.63 17.64 -3.72
CA GLN A 142 9.36 18.81 -4.22
C GLN A 142 9.02 20.09 -3.43
N LEU A 143 7.72 20.31 -3.15
CA LEU A 143 7.29 21.45 -2.37
C LEU A 143 7.77 21.36 -0.92
N SER A 144 7.66 20.19 -0.29
CA SER A 144 8.13 19.95 1.07
C SER A 144 9.64 20.23 1.19
N ALA A 145 10.45 19.75 0.25
CA ALA A 145 11.89 20.02 0.20
C ALA A 145 12.21 21.50 -0.02
N SER A 146 11.47 22.18 -0.89
CA SER A 146 11.66 23.61 -1.16
C SER A 146 11.27 24.47 0.05
N LEU A 147 10.21 24.09 0.76
CA LEU A 147 9.81 24.74 2.01
C LEU A 147 10.84 24.52 3.11
N ASP A 148 11.41 23.32 3.20
CA ASP A 148 12.49 23.05 4.15
C ASP A 148 13.70 23.94 3.93
N ASP A 149 14.15 24.08 2.69
CA ASP A 149 15.27 24.96 2.35
C ASP A 149 14.95 26.44 2.67
N ALA A 150 13.76 26.93 2.32
CA ALA A 150 13.34 28.29 2.62
C ALA A 150 13.24 28.56 4.15
N LEU A 151 12.65 27.62 4.91
CA LEU A 151 12.52 27.71 6.36
C LEU A 151 13.88 27.65 7.06
N GLN A 152 14.80 26.79 6.59
CA GLN A 152 16.18 26.73 7.10
C GLN A 152 16.94 28.04 6.87
N ARG A 153 16.73 28.68 5.72
CA ARG A 153 17.29 30.00 5.39
C ARG A 153 16.58 31.16 6.11
N LYS A 154 15.50 30.87 6.84
CA LYS A 154 14.61 31.86 7.49
C LYS A 154 13.97 32.83 6.49
N ASP A 155 13.84 32.44 5.22
CA ASP A 155 13.21 33.24 4.17
C ASP A 155 11.70 32.95 4.10
N MET A 156 10.96 33.62 4.99
CA MET A 156 9.51 33.44 5.10
C MET A 156 8.75 33.94 3.88
N GLN A 157 9.29 34.93 3.17
CA GLN A 157 8.63 35.47 1.97
C GLN A 157 8.74 34.50 0.80
N ALA A 158 9.90 33.86 0.62
CA ALA A 158 10.06 32.77 -0.35
C ALA A 158 9.17 31.58 0.01
N ALA A 159 9.11 31.18 1.28
CA ALA A 159 8.23 30.10 1.73
C ALA A 159 6.74 30.39 1.45
N GLU A 160 6.25 31.60 1.76
CA GLU A 160 4.87 32.02 1.43
C GLU A 160 4.62 32.00 -0.09
N GLN A 161 5.60 32.43 -0.90
CA GLN A 161 5.47 32.40 -2.35
C GLN A 161 5.36 30.96 -2.88
N LEU A 162 6.17 30.04 -2.37
CA LEU A 162 6.11 28.62 -2.73
C LEU A 162 4.73 28.01 -2.45
N VAL A 163 4.16 28.27 -1.26
CA VAL A 163 2.83 27.74 -0.92
C VAL A 163 1.72 28.40 -1.71
N SER A 164 1.78 29.73 -1.91
CA SER A 164 0.71 30.47 -2.60
C SER A 164 0.65 30.20 -4.11
N GLN A 165 1.78 29.89 -4.74
CA GLN A 165 1.83 29.47 -6.14
C GLN A 165 1.48 28.00 -6.34
N SER A 166 1.54 27.21 -5.27
CA SER A 166 1.19 25.79 -5.29
C SER A 166 -0.32 25.58 -5.26
N GLY A 167 -0.82 24.72 -6.16
CA GLY A 167 -2.19 24.20 -6.07
C GLY A 167 -2.47 23.45 -4.75
N LEU A 168 -1.43 22.90 -4.12
CA LEU A 168 -1.50 22.17 -2.85
C LEU A 168 -1.77 23.10 -1.65
N GLY A 169 -1.39 24.37 -1.73
CA GLY A 169 -1.68 25.33 -0.67
C GLY A 169 -3.19 25.40 -0.38
N LYS A 170 -3.99 25.53 -1.44
CA LYS A 170 -5.45 25.54 -1.32
C LYS A 170 -6.02 24.17 -0.95
N GLU A 171 -5.49 23.10 -1.54
CA GLU A 171 -5.99 21.74 -1.31
C GLU A 171 -5.78 21.25 0.13
N PHE A 172 -4.68 21.65 0.77
CA PHE A 172 -4.33 21.26 2.14
C PHE A 172 -4.65 22.37 3.17
N GLY A 173 -5.49 23.35 2.81
CA GLY A 173 -6.07 24.30 3.76
C GLY A 173 -5.16 25.44 4.21
N TYR A 174 -4.07 25.72 3.50
CA TYR A 174 -3.27 26.93 3.72
C TYR A 174 -4.08 28.15 3.29
N THR A 175 -4.51 28.95 4.28
CA THR A 175 -5.27 30.18 4.08
C THR A 175 -4.39 31.36 4.43
N ARG A 176 -4.30 32.33 3.53
CA ARG A 176 -3.49 33.55 3.69
C ARG A 176 -4.24 34.63 4.47
#